data_AF-A0A7C5W0R3-F1
#
_entry.id   AF-A0A7C5W0R3-F1
#
_cell.length_a   1.000
_cell.length_b   1.000
_cell.length_c   1.000
_cell.angle_alpha   90.00
_cell.angle_beta   90.00
_cell.angle_gamma   90.00
#
_symmetry.space_group_name_H-M   'P 1'
#
loop_
_entity.id
_entity.type
_entity.pdbx_description
1 polymer ?
#
loop_
_entity_poly.entity_id
_entity_poly.type
_entity_poly.pdbx_seq_one_letter_code
_entity_poly.pdbx_strand_id
1 'polypeptide(L)' 'MTGGLELKKEILLALGKTPIIKDKKFIIEPNEWLVPIKNTYPALEAEYLRLEPTKMPINKAKTEALASVRAHWL' A
#
# COMPACT_ATOMS: atom_id res chain seq x y z
N MET A 1 -0.86 6.86 -21.40
CA MET A 1 -0.56 5.47 -21.81
C MET A 1 -1.35 4.55 -20.90
N THR A 2 -2.34 3.82 -21.41
CA THR A 2 -3.00 2.76 -20.63
C THR A 2 -2.43 1.43 -21.09
N GLY A 3 -1.91 0.63 -20.16
CA GLY A 3 -1.45 -0.73 -20.44
C GLY A 3 -2.55 -1.56 -21.12
N GLY A 4 -2.15 -2.40 -22.08
CA GLY A 4 -3.06 -3.36 -22.74
C GLY A 4 -3.63 -4.40 -21.76
N LEU A 5 -4.56 -5.22 -22.24
CA LEU A 5 -5.24 -6.24 -21.43
C LEU A 5 -4.24 -7.21 -20.77
N GLU A 6 -3.24 -7.66 -21.52
CA GLU A 6 -2.23 -8.59 -21.02
C GLU A 6 -1.43 -8.01 -19.85
N LEU A 7 -0.98 -6.75 -19.97
CA LEU A 7 -0.27 -6.09 -18.87
C LEU A 7 -1.15 -5.96 -17.62
N LYS A 8 -2.44 -5.66 -17.77
CA LYS A 8 -3.37 -5.60 -16.63
C LYS A 8 -3.53 -6.97 -15.97
N LYS A 9 -3.58 -8.04 -16.75
CA LYS A 9 -3.66 -9.42 -16.24
C LYS A 9 -2.38 -9.80 -15.51
N GLU A 10 -1.22 -9.50 -16.06
CA GLU A 10 0.08 -9.73 -15.42
C GLU A 10 0.19 -9.01 -14.07
N ILE A 11 -0.18 -7.73 -14.02
CA ILE A 11 -0.20 -6.96 -12.77
C ILE A 11 -1.12 -7.61 -11.74
N LEU A 12 -2.33 -8.04 -12.12
CA LEU A 12 -3.26 -8.69 -11.20
C LEU A 12 -2.69 -10.00 -10.65
N LEU A 13 -2.07 -10.82 -11.50
CA LEU A 13 -1.46 -12.10 -11.08
C LEU A 13 -0.19 -11.90 -10.23
N ALA A 14 0.47 -10.74 -10.33
CA ALA A 14 1.57 -10.39 -9.43
C ALA A 14 1.11 -10.08 -8.00
N LEU A 15 -0.13 -9.59 -7.83
CA LEU A 15 -0.68 -9.22 -6.52
C LEU A 15 -1.25 -10.42 -5.77
N GLY A 16 -1.71 -11.45 -6.48
CA GLY A 16 -2.33 -12.59 -5.83
C GLY A 16 -2.65 -13.75 -6.74
N LYS A 17 -3.26 -14.78 -6.15
CA LYS A 17 -3.56 -16.07 -6.78
C LYS A 17 -5.07 -16.25 -6.91
N THR A 18 -5.45 -17.19 -7.76
CA THR A 18 -6.82 -17.73 -7.85
C THR A 18 -7.89 -16.65 -8.03
N PRO A 19 -7.82 -15.83 -9.10
CA PRO A 19 -8.84 -14.83 -9.35
C PRO A 19 -10.19 -15.51 -9.61
N ILE A 20 -11.21 -15.21 -8.80
CA ILE A 20 -12.57 -15.72 -8.95
C ILE A 20 -13.56 -14.55 -9.09
N ILE A 21 -14.60 -14.77 -9.89
CA ILE A 21 -15.75 -13.86 -9.96
C ILE A 21 -16.90 -14.55 -9.24
N LYS A 22 -17.35 -13.96 -8.13
CA LYS A 22 -18.49 -14.45 -7.35
C LYS A 22 -19.36 -13.27 -6.97
N ASP A 23 -20.68 -13.39 -7.17
CA ASP A 23 -21.65 -12.35 -6.83
C ASP A 23 -21.31 -10.96 -7.44
N LYS A 24 -20.83 -10.96 -8.68
CA LYS A 24 -20.33 -9.77 -9.39
C LYS A 24 -19.13 -9.08 -8.73
N LYS A 25 -18.45 -9.75 -7.79
CA LYS A 25 -17.20 -9.30 -7.17
C LYS A 25 -16.03 -10.11 -7.70
N PHE A 26 -14.95 -9.41 -8.03
CA PHE A 26 -13.66 -10.01 -8.31
C PHE A 26 -12.91 -10.21 -6.99
N ILE A 27 -12.56 -11.45 -6.69
CA ILE A 27 -11.85 -11.83 -5.47
C ILE A 27 -10.52 -12.45 -5.90
N ILE A 28 -9.45 -12.04 -5.23
CA ILE A 28 -8.11 -12.58 -5.41
C ILE A 28 -7.55 -12.94 -4.04
N GLU A 29 -6.89 -14.09 -3.95
CA GLU A 29 -6.16 -14.46 -2.76
C GLU A 29 -4.83 -13.69 -2.73
N PRO A 30 -4.57 -12.83 -1.74
CA PRO A 30 -3.36 -12.02 -1.72
C PRO A 30 -2.12 -12.90 -1.61
N ASN A 31 -1.05 -12.54 -2.32
CA ASN A 31 0.23 -13.22 -2.17
C ASN A 31 0.79 -13.08 -0.74
N GLU A 32 1.55 -14.08 -0.30
CA GLU A 32 2.09 -14.15 1.08
C GLU A 32 2.93 -12.91 1.45
N TRP A 33 3.62 -12.29 0.48
CA TRP A 33 4.40 -11.08 0.72
C TRP A 33 3.55 -9.85 1.04
N LEU A 34 2.24 -9.84 0.75
CA LEU A 34 1.31 -8.78 1.15
C LEU A 34 0.83 -8.93 2.61
N VAL A 35 0.91 -10.13 3.19
CA VAL A 35 0.48 -10.39 4.57
C VAL A 35 1.26 -9.56 5.60
N PRO A 36 2.61 -9.52 5.60
CA PRO A 36 3.33 -8.70 6.56
C PRO A 36 3.02 -7.21 6.38
N ILE A 37 2.88 -6.72 5.13
CA ILE A 37 2.51 -5.33 4.84
C ILE A 37 1.15 -4.98 5.46
N LYS A 38 0.14 -5.85 5.27
CA LYS A 38 -1.19 -5.67 5.88
C LYS A 38 -1.12 -5.62 7.40
N ASN A 39 -0.29 -6.47 8.01
CA ASN A 39 -0.20 -6.59 9.46
C ASN A 39 0.56 -5.42 10.09
N THR A 40 1.58 -4.87 9.43
CA THR A 40 2.38 -3.75 9.94
C THR A 40 1.76 -2.39 9.65
N TYR A 41 0.94 -2.28 8.60
CA TYR A 41 0.35 -1.01 8.16
C TYR A 41 -0.41 -0.25 9.24
N PRO A 42 -1.27 -0.85 10.09
CA PRO A 42 -2.05 -0.09 11.08
C PRO A 42 -1.18 0.69 12.08
N ALA A 43 -0.05 0.10 12.51
CA ALA A 43 0.87 0.76 13.43
C ALA A 43 1.60 1.93 12.73
N LEU A 44 2.02 1.71 11.48
CA LEU A 44 2.67 2.73 10.66
C LEU A 44 1.74 3.90 10.34
N GLU A 45 0.48 3.61 9.99
CA GLU A 45 -0.54 4.61 9.73
C GLU A 45 -0.79 5.47 10.97
N ALA A 46 -0.85 4.86 12.16
CA ALA A 46 -0.98 5.60 13.41
C ALA A 46 0.23 6.52 13.68
N GLU A 47 1.47 6.07 13.44
CA GLU A 47 2.67 6.91 13.55
C GLU A 47 2.60 8.09 12.58
N TYR A 48 2.23 7.82 11.32
CA TYR A 48 2.08 8.84 10.29
C TYR A 48 1.01 9.89 10.62
N LEU A 49 -0.19 9.46 11.04
CA LEU A 49 -1.29 10.36 11.36
C LEU A 49 -1.00 11.24 12.59
N ARG A 50 -0.24 10.74 13.56
CA ARG A 50 0.21 11.54 14.72
C ARG A 50 1.07 12.75 14.33
N LEU A 51 1.69 12.73 13.16
CA LEU A 51 2.50 13.85 12.65
C LEU A 51 1.64 14.94 11.98
N GLU A 52 0.31 14.82 12.01
CA GLU A 52 -0.63 15.77 11.40
C GLU A 52 -0.20 16.23 9.99
N PRO A 53 0.03 15.30 9.05
CA PRO A 53 0.70 15.57 7.77
C PRO A 53 -0.06 16.57 6.88
N THR A 54 -1.35 16.76 7.11
CA THR A 54 -2.20 17.75 6.42
C THR A 54 -2.09 19.16 7.00
N LYS A 55 -1.66 19.30 8.26
CA LYS A 55 -1.51 20.59 8.94
C LYS A 55 -0.07 21.10 8.91
N MET A 56 0.92 20.21 8.73
CA MET A 56 2.32 20.62 8.62
C MET A 56 2.64 21.22 7.24
N PRO A 57 3.12 22.47 7.16
CA PRO A 57 3.64 23.03 5.91
C PRO A 57 4.82 22.19 5.40
N ILE A 58 4.95 22.07 4.08
CA ILE A 58 6.04 21.30 3.46
C ILE A 58 7.35 22.06 3.69
N ASN A 59 8.12 21.62 4.67
CA ASN A 59 9.41 22.21 5.04
C ASN A 59 10.38 21.12 5.56
N LYS A 60 11.62 21.52 5.87
CA LYS A 60 12.65 20.61 6.37
C LYS A 60 12.20 19.83 7.62
N ALA A 61 11.50 20.47 8.55
CA ALA A 61 11.00 19.84 9.76
C ALA A 61 9.97 18.74 9.47
N LYS A 62 9.10 18.93 8.47
CA LYS A 62 8.17 17.88 8.01
C LYS A 62 8.91 16.68 7.42
N THR A 63 9.96 16.93 6.63
CA THR A 63 10.80 15.87 6.05
C THR A 63 11.52 15.07 7.14
N GLU A 64 12.05 15.74 8.15
CA GLU A 64 12.71 15.12 9.30
C GLU A 64 11.72 14.30 10.15
N ALA A 65 10.54 14.86 10.44
CA ALA A 65 9.49 14.16 11.19
C ALA A 65 9.03 12.86 10.48
N LEU A 66 8.96 12.88 9.15
CA LEU A 66 8.59 11.71 8.34
C LEU A 66 9.75 10.73 8.12
N ALA A 67 10.98 11.06 8.50
CA ALA A 67 12.13 10.19 8.26
C ALA A 67 12.01 8.87 9.04
N SER A 68 11.51 8.92 10.28
CA SER A 68 11.23 7.74 11.11
C SER A 68 10.22 6.81 10.43
N VAL A 69 9.05 7.35 10.06
CA VAL A 69 7.98 6.62 9.36
C VAL A 69 8.50 5.96 8.07
N ARG A 70 9.35 6.66 7.30
CA ARG A 70 9.94 6.11 6.06
C ARG A 70 10.92 4.99 6.34
N ALA A 71 11.75 5.11 7.38
CA ALA A 71 12.71 4.08 7.76
C ALA A 71 12.01 2.81 8.28
N HIS A 72 10.85 2.93 8.93
CA HIS A 72 10.05 1.77 9.34
C HIS A 72 9.36 1.03 8.18
N TRP A 73 9.20 1.68 7.02
CA TRP A 73 8.56 1.09 5.84
C TRP A 73 9.54 0.42 4.87
N LEU A 74 10.79 0.91 4.81
CA LEU A 74 11.87 0.40 3.95
C LEU A 74 12.55 -0.83 4.56
#